data_AF-X1N2T4-F1
#
_entry.id   AF-X1N2T4-F1
#
_cell.length_a   1.000
_cell.length_b   1.000
_cell.length_c   1.000
_cell.angle_alpha   90.00
_cell.angle_beta   90.00
_cell.angle_gamma   90.00
#
_symmetry.space_group_name_H-M   'P 1'
#
loop_
_entity.id
_entity.type
_entity.pdbx_description
1 polymer ?
#
loop_
_entity_poly.entity_id
_entity_poly.type
_entity_poly.pdbx_seq_one_letter_code
_entity_poly.pdbx_strand_id
1 'polypeptide(L)'
;LADGLVQYVGQPVFIVVADSHDQARRAARLAVIDYEELPPILTPRDAHAAQSYVLPPMHLSRGEPAVALALAPHKLRGQFDVGGQEQFYLEGQISYAIPKEGRGMHVYCSTQHPSEMQHHIATVLKLASHDVLVECRRMGGGFGGKESQSALWACAAAVAAAKLRRPVKLRADRDDDMMVTGKRHCFAYDYEIGYDDDGRILAAKIDMISRAGFSADLSGPVATRAVCHFDNAYYLSDVEIHAMCGKTNT
;
A
#
# COMPACT_ATOMS: atom_id res chain seq x y z
N LEU A 1 -10.87 -9.69 5.63
CA LEU A 1 -10.24 -10.50 6.69
C LEU A 1 -9.50 -11.63 6.02
N ALA A 2 -8.42 -12.14 6.62
CA ALA A 2 -7.74 -13.32 6.11
C ALA A 2 -8.71 -14.51 6.06
N ASP A 3 -8.59 -15.34 5.03
CA ASP A 3 -9.37 -16.57 4.85
C ASP A 3 -8.41 -17.70 4.49
N GLY A 4 -8.15 -18.60 5.44
CA GLY A 4 -7.23 -19.74 5.32
C GLY A 4 -5.73 -19.40 5.27
N LEU A 5 -5.34 -18.23 4.76
CA LEU A 5 -3.95 -17.81 4.60
C LEU A 5 -3.72 -16.38 5.11
N VAL A 6 -2.74 -16.22 6.01
CA VAL A 6 -2.20 -14.93 6.42
C VAL A 6 -0.93 -14.65 5.63
N GLN A 7 -0.89 -13.49 4.98
CA GLN A 7 0.18 -13.11 4.05
C GLN A 7 1.14 -12.08 4.63
N TYR A 8 0.83 -11.41 5.74
CA TYR A 8 1.73 -10.47 6.40
C TYR A 8 1.40 -10.34 7.90
N VAL A 9 2.38 -9.90 8.68
CA VAL A 9 2.19 -9.59 10.10
C VAL A 9 1.29 -8.36 10.22
N GLY A 10 0.15 -8.51 10.89
CA GLY A 10 -0.86 -7.45 11.01
C GLY A 10 -2.09 -7.66 10.14
N GLN A 11 -2.13 -8.68 9.27
CA GLN A 11 -3.33 -8.95 8.48
C GLN A 11 -4.52 -9.29 9.40
N PRO A 12 -5.63 -8.54 9.34
CA PRO A 12 -6.76 -8.80 10.23
C PRO A 12 -7.44 -10.14 9.94
N VAL A 13 -7.53 -10.99 10.97
CA VAL A 13 -8.16 -12.32 10.90
C VAL A 13 -9.62 -12.29 11.36
N PHE A 14 -9.92 -11.55 12.43
CA PHE A 14 -11.26 -11.43 12.99
C PHE A 14 -11.49 -10.02 13.56
N ILE A 15 -12.74 -9.72 13.91
CA ILE A 15 -13.14 -8.46 14.54
C ILE A 15 -13.91 -8.78 15.82
N VAL A 16 -13.58 -8.09 16.91
CA VAL A 16 -14.33 -8.16 18.17
C VAL A 16 -15.14 -6.90 18.35
N VAL A 17 -16.41 -7.07 18.72
CA VAL A 17 -17.32 -5.96 19.04
C VAL A 17 -17.80 -6.11 20.47
N ALA A 18 -17.71 -5.03 21.24
CA ALA A 18 -18.14 -4.97 22.64
C ALA A 18 -18.79 -3.61 22.94
N ASP A 19 -19.37 -3.44 24.12
CA ASP A 19 -20.01 -2.19 24.53
C ASP A 19 -19.01 -1.07 24.86
N SER A 20 -17.71 -1.39 24.96
CA SER A 20 -16.63 -0.41 25.09
C SER A 20 -15.37 -0.80 24.33
N HIS A 21 -14.57 0.21 23.99
CA HIS A 21 -13.28 0.04 23.32
C HIS A 21 -12.32 -0.86 24.11
N ASP A 22 -12.21 -0.63 25.43
CA ASP A 22 -11.32 -1.40 26.31
C ASP A 22 -11.73 -2.88 26.39
N GLN A 23 -13.03 -3.17 26.51
CA GLN A 23 -13.54 -4.54 26.49
C GLN A 23 -13.23 -5.25 25.16
N ALA A 24 -13.46 -4.59 24.03
CA ALA A 24 -13.17 -5.18 22.71
C ALA A 24 -11.68 -5.54 22.57
N ARG A 25 -10.78 -4.67 23.05
CA ARG A 25 -9.32 -4.91 23.02
C ARG A 25 -8.90 -6.06 23.91
N ARG A 26 -9.37 -6.08 25.16
CA ARG A 26 -9.08 -7.18 26.09
C ARG A 26 -9.57 -8.50 25.53
N ALA A 27 -10.78 -8.54 24.98
CA ALA A 27 -11.36 -9.73 24.38
C ALA A 27 -10.60 -10.18 23.12
N ALA A 28 -10.16 -9.25 22.26
CA ALA A 28 -9.37 -9.59 21.07
C ALA A 28 -8.04 -10.28 21.43
N ARG A 29 -7.40 -9.90 22.55
CA ARG A 29 -6.16 -10.52 23.03
C ARG A 29 -6.33 -11.92 23.61
N LEU A 30 -7.56 -12.36 23.87
CA LEU A 30 -7.84 -13.73 24.34
C LEU A 30 -7.90 -14.74 23.19
N ALA A 31 -7.89 -14.28 21.93
CA ALA A 31 -7.90 -15.17 20.79
C ALA A 31 -6.60 -15.97 20.72
N VAL A 32 -6.74 -17.29 20.58
CA VAL A 32 -5.64 -18.21 20.27
C VAL A 32 -5.83 -18.61 18.81
N ILE A 33 -4.80 -18.39 17.99
CA ILE A 33 -4.78 -18.77 16.58
C ILE A 33 -3.56 -19.66 16.39
N ASP A 34 -3.79 -20.87 15.91
CA ASP A 34 -2.73 -21.79 15.52
C ASP A 34 -2.35 -21.52 14.05
N TYR A 35 -1.05 -21.44 13.78
CA TYR A 35 -0.50 -21.19 12.45
C TYR A 35 0.39 -22.35 12.01
N GLU A 36 0.31 -22.69 10.73
CA GLU A 36 1.36 -23.41 10.03
C GLU A 36 2.26 -22.38 9.34
N GLU A 37 3.54 -22.33 9.72
CA GLU A 37 4.48 -21.37 9.14
C GLU A 37 4.84 -21.74 7.70
N LEU A 38 4.79 -20.75 6.80
CA LEU A 38 5.19 -20.89 5.41
C LEU A 38 6.40 -19.99 5.12
N PRO A 39 7.29 -20.35 4.18
CA PRO A 39 8.45 -19.53 3.82
C PRO A 39 8.03 -18.13 3.33
N PRO A 40 8.49 -17.03 3.97
CA PRO A 40 8.12 -15.69 3.57
C PRO A 40 9.13 -15.05 2.60
N ILE A 41 8.65 -14.15 1.75
CA ILE A 41 9.48 -13.24 0.96
C ILE A 41 9.40 -11.85 1.60
N LEU A 42 10.49 -11.34 2.15
CA LEU A 42 10.45 -10.13 3.01
C LEU A 42 11.11 -8.89 2.37
N THR A 43 12.00 -9.08 1.40
CA THR A 43 12.73 -7.99 0.76
C THR A 43 12.35 -7.82 -0.71
N PRO A 44 12.48 -6.60 -1.29
CA PRO A 44 12.25 -6.41 -2.71
C PRO A 44 13.18 -7.27 -3.57
N ARG A 45 14.44 -7.43 -3.15
CA ARG A 45 15.45 -8.24 -3.87
C ARG A 45 15.08 -9.72 -3.88
N ASP A 46 14.61 -10.27 -2.76
CA ASP A 46 14.11 -11.66 -2.71
C ASP A 46 12.88 -11.84 -3.61
N ALA A 47 11.97 -10.86 -3.62
CA ALA A 47 10.80 -10.89 -4.49
C ALA A 47 11.21 -10.89 -5.98
N HIS A 48 12.20 -10.08 -6.35
CA HIS A 48 12.75 -10.07 -7.69
C HIS A 48 13.43 -11.39 -8.07
N ALA A 49 14.26 -11.95 -7.18
CA ALA A 49 14.91 -13.25 -7.38
C ALA A 49 13.90 -14.39 -7.56
N ALA A 50 12.78 -14.34 -6.85
CA ALA A 50 11.67 -15.29 -6.98
C ALA A 50 10.70 -14.98 -8.14
N GLN A 51 10.93 -13.90 -8.91
CA GLN A 51 10.02 -13.37 -9.94
C GLN A 51 8.58 -13.15 -9.40
N SER A 52 8.47 -12.78 -8.14
CA SER A 52 7.23 -12.59 -7.39
C SER A 52 6.82 -11.11 -7.44
N TYR A 53 5.80 -10.80 -8.24
CA TYR A 53 5.32 -9.42 -8.42
C TYR A 53 3.82 -9.30 -8.22
N VAL A 54 3.37 -8.17 -7.66
CA VAL A 54 1.92 -7.86 -7.53
C VAL A 54 1.30 -7.36 -8.83
N LEU A 55 2.15 -6.88 -9.75
CA LEU A 55 1.80 -6.33 -11.06
C LEU A 55 2.89 -6.72 -12.07
N PRO A 56 2.59 -6.78 -13.38
CA PRO A 56 3.61 -6.99 -14.41
C PRO A 56 4.72 -5.92 -14.32
N PRO A 57 6.00 -6.29 -14.50
CA PRO A 57 7.09 -5.33 -14.58
C PRO A 57 6.88 -4.29 -15.68
N MET A 58 7.31 -3.07 -15.41
CA MET A 58 7.29 -1.97 -16.37
C MET A 58 8.68 -1.78 -16.97
N HIS A 59 8.72 -1.46 -18.27
CA HIS A 59 9.95 -1.16 -18.98
C HIS A 59 9.78 0.14 -19.75
N LEU A 60 10.74 1.05 -19.59
CA LEU A 60 10.85 2.28 -20.37
C LEU A 60 12.25 2.33 -20.96
N SER A 61 12.33 2.60 -22.27
CA SER A 61 13.60 2.81 -22.96
C SER A 61 13.51 4.04 -23.85
N ARG A 62 14.62 4.79 -23.92
CA ARG A 62 14.83 5.92 -24.83
C ARG A 62 16.25 5.82 -25.38
N GLY A 63 16.40 6.05 -26.69
CA GLY A 63 17.71 5.96 -27.37
C GLY A 63 18.22 4.52 -27.46
N GLU A 64 19.54 4.36 -27.49
CA GLU A 64 20.25 3.09 -27.58
C GLU A 64 21.19 2.89 -26.36
N PRO A 65 20.63 2.72 -25.15
CA PRO A 65 21.39 2.73 -23.89
C PRO A 65 22.48 1.66 -23.83
N ALA A 66 22.28 0.49 -24.43
CA ALA A 66 23.29 -0.56 -24.47
C ALA A 66 24.54 -0.15 -25.29
N VAL A 67 24.34 0.53 -26.43
CA VAL A 67 25.42 1.01 -27.29
C VAL A 67 26.15 2.17 -26.61
N ALA A 68 25.40 3.14 -26.09
CA ALA A 68 25.96 4.30 -25.40
C ALA A 68 26.72 3.89 -24.13
N LEU A 69 26.22 2.93 -23.34
CA LEU A 69 26.96 2.34 -22.21
C LEU A 69 28.22 1.60 -22.66
N ALA A 70 28.19 0.89 -23.79
CA ALA A 70 29.37 0.19 -24.31
C ALA A 70 30.50 1.17 -24.67
N LEU A 71 30.15 2.29 -25.31
CA LEU A 71 31.07 3.32 -25.80
C LEU A 71 31.48 4.36 -24.74
N ALA A 72 30.79 4.45 -23.61
CA ALA A 72 31.08 5.42 -22.57
C ALA A 72 32.53 5.29 -22.04
N PRO A 73 33.31 6.40 -21.96
CA PRO A 73 34.69 6.39 -21.44
C PRO A 73 34.77 5.86 -20.01
N HIS A 74 33.83 6.26 -19.15
CA HIS A 74 33.74 5.82 -17.76
C HIS A 74 32.40 5.13 -17.50
N LYS A 75 32.43 4.12 -16.63
CA LYS A 75 31.25 3.37 -16.22
C LYS A 75 31.23 3.21 -14.72
N LEU A 76 30.08 3.48 -14.12
CA LEU A 76 29.83 3.30 -12.69
C LEU A 76 28.68 2.32 -12.51
N ARG A 77 28.90 1.29 -11.70
CA ARG A 77 27.86 0.38 -11.24
C ARG A 77 27.69 0.56 -9.75
N GLY A 78 26.44 0.54 -9.31
CA GLY A 78 26.14 0.68 -7.90
C GLY A 78 24.77 0.14 -7.55
N GLN A 79 24.59 0.00 -6.23
CA GLN A 79 23.34 -0.40 -5.62
C GLN A 79 23.07 0.55 -4.47
N PHE A 80 21.79 0.89 -4.26
CA PHE A 80 21.38 1.59 -3.06
C PHE A 80 19.93 1.28 -2.73
N ASP A 81 19.59 1.42 -1.46
CA ASP A 81 18.24 1.18 -0.98
C ASP A 81 17.69 2.44 -0.32
N VAL A 82 16.41 2.70 -0.55
CA VAL A 82 15.65 3.78 0.08
C VAL A 82 14.59 3.15 0.98
N GLY A 83 14.64 3.47 2.27
CA GLY A 83 13.71 2.95 3.27
C GLY A 83 12.26 3.40 3.05
N GLY A 84 11.33 2.64 3.63
CA GLY A 84 9.92 3.03 3.68
C GLY A 84 9.68 4.15 4.69
N GLN A 85 8.47 4.71 4.68
CA GLN A 85 8.10 5.82 5.56
C GLN A 85 6.64 5.70 6.00
N GLU A 86 6.43 5.76 7.32
CA GLU A 86 5.11 5.86 7.94
C GLU A 86 4.54 7.27 7.76
N GLN A 87 3.25 7.37 7.45
CA GLN A 87 2.57 8.65 7.24
C GLN A 87 2.41 9.42 8.56
N PHE A 88 2.21 8.69 9.66
CA PHE A 88 2.16 9.23 11.02
C PHE A 88 1.17 10.41 11.19
N TYR A 89 0.02 10.34 10.49
CA TYR A 89 -1.07 11.28 10.69
C TYR A 89 -1.51 11.28 12.16
N LEU A 90 -1.73 12.46 12.76
CA LEU A 90 -2.00 12.57 14.20
C LEU A 90 -3.33 11.92 14.61
N GLU A 91 -4.35 12.01 13.77
CA GLU A 91 -5.58 11.24 13.90
C GLU A 91 -5.39 9.89 13.22
N GLY A 92 -5.31 8.79 13.98
CA GLY A 92 -5.28 7.42 13.44
C GLY A 92 -6.52 7.06 12.61
N GLN A 93 -6.52 5.87 12.02
CA GLN A 93 -7.67 5.36 11.27
C GLN A 93 -8.92 5.25 12.15
N ILE A 94 -10.04 5.74 11.63
CA ILE A 94 -11.29 5.76 12.37
C ILE A 94 -12.49 5.71 11.43
N SER A 95 -13.50 4.93 11.83
CA SER A 95 -14.77 4.80 11.13
C SER A 95 -15.91 4.65 12.13
N TYR A 96 -17.03 5.31 11.87
CA TYR A 96 -18.25 5.21 12.65
C TYR A 96 -19.43 4.94 11.73
N ALA A 97 -19.90 3.68 11.75
CA ALA A 97 -20.96 3.20 10.90
C ALA A 97 -22.30 3.20 11.65
N ILE A 98 -23.33 3.75 11.03
CA ILE A 98 -24.67 3.93 11.57
C ILE A 98 -25.67 3.26 10.61
N PRO A 99 -26.29 2.14 11.00
CA PRO A 99 -27.32 1.52 10.18
C PRO A 99 -28.55 2.44 10.11
N LYS A 100 -29.21 2.47 8.95
CA LYS A 100 -30.41 3.25 8.66
C LYS A 100 -31.56 2.32 8.27
N GLU A 101 -32.74 2.91 8.10
CA GLU A 101 -33.91 2.21 7.57
C GLU A 101 -33.61 1.62 6.18
N GLY A 102 -34.34 0.57 5.79
CA GLY A 102 -34.18 -0.04 4.46
C GLY A 102 -32.83 -0.72 4.21
N ARG A 103 -32.09 -1.10 5.26
CA ARG A 103 -30.69 -1.60 5.19
C ARG A 103 -29.66 -0.54 4.79
N GLY A 104 -30.03 0.74 4.72
CA GLY A 104 -29.11 1.82 4.42
C GLY A 104 -27.98 1.91 5.46
N MET A 105 -26.86 2.51 5.06
CA MET A 105 -25.68 2.66 5.91
C MET A 105 -25.12 4.08 5.79
N HIS A 106 -24.99 4.79 6.91
CA HIS A 106 -24.26 6.05 6.96
C HIS A 106 -22.95 5.84 7.72
N VAL A 107 -21.81 6.11 7.08
CA VAL A 107 -20.48 5.95 7.67
C VAL A 107 -19.76 7.30 7.72
N TYR A 108 -19.42 7.74 8.92
CA TYR A 108 -18.41 8.78 9.10
C TYR A 108 -17.03 8.13 9.03
N CYS A 109 -16.22 8.52 8.06
CA CYS A 109 -14.92 7.90 7.82
C CYS A 109 -13.84 8.97 7.68
N SER A 110 -12.71 8.78 8.37
CA SER A 110 -11.51 9.58 8.15
C SER A 110 -10.81 9.05 6.89
N THR A 111 -11.20 9.56 5.72
CA THR A 111 -10.71 9.10 4.41
C THR A 111 -10.48 10.25 3.43
N GLN A 112 -9.49 10.09 2.54
CA GLN A 112 -9.26 10.95 1.39
C GLN A 112 -10.16 10.61 0.20
N HIS A 113 -10.80 9.42 0.20
CA HIS A 113 -11.56 8.93 -0.94
C HIS A 113 -12.95 8.38 -0.54
N PRO A 114 -13.91 9.24 -0.14
CA PRO A 114 -15.23 8.82 0.30
C PRO A 114 -15.99 7.94 -0.71
N SER A 115 -15.85 8.22 -2.02
CA SER A 115 -16.50 7.47 -3.09
C SER A 115 -16.00 6.02 -3.18
N GLU A 116 -14.70 5.78 -3.02
CA GLU A 116 -14.16 4.42 -2.98
C GLU A 116 -14.62 3.66 -1.73
N MET A 117 -14.65 4.34 -0.57
CA MET A 117 -15.19 3.73 0.65
C MET A 117 -16.67 3.34 0.48
N GLN A 118 -17.46 4.18 -0.18
CA GLN A 118 -18.87 3.91 -0.47
C GLN A 118 -19.01 2.62 -1.32
N HIS A 119 -18.22 2.49 -2.39
CA HIS A 119 -18.23 1.30 -3.24
C HIS A 119 -17.81 0.04 -2.48
N HIS A 120 -16.77 0.12 -1.65
CA HIS A 120 -16.33 -1.02 -0.84
C HIS A 120 -17.39 -1.42 0.19
N ILE A 121 -17.95 -0.47 0.93
CA ILE A 121 -19.00 -0.74 1.91
C ILE A 121 -20.24 -1.36 1.23
N ALA A 122 -20.67 -0.79 0.11
CA ALA A 122 -21.81 -1.31 -0.66
C ALA A 122 -21.55 -2.76 -1.11
N THR A 123 -20.33 -3.04 -1.61
CA THR A 123 -19.92 -4.38 -2.04
C THR A 123 -19.95 -5.39 -0.89
N VAL A 124 -19.32 -5.07 0.26
CA VAL A 124 -19.25 -6.03 1.38
C VAL A 124 -20.61 -6.27 2.04
N LEU A 125 -21.50 -5.27 2.03
CA LEU A 125 -22.86 -5.39 2.57
C LEU A 125 -23.88 -5.93 1.55
N LYS A 126 -23.47 -6.13 0.29
CA LYS A 126 -24.35 -6.50 -0.83
C LYS A 126 -25.53 -5.53 -0.95
N LEU A 127 -25.21 -4.24 -1.02
CA LEU A 127 -26.13 -3.11 -1.19
C LEU A 127 -25.82 -2.36 -2.49
N ALA A 128 -26.74 -1.53 -2.94
CA ALA A 128 -26.44 -0.59 -4.01
C ALA A 128 -25.68 0.62 -3.43
N SER A 129 -24.87 1.31 -4.24
CA SER A 129 -24.11 2.47 -3.76
C SER A 129 -25.00 3.57 -3.19
N HIS A 130 -26.22 3.75 -3.71
CA HIS A 130 -27.17 4.75 -3.20
C HIS A 130 -27.72 4.46 -1.80
N ASP A 131 -27.61 3.20 -1.33
CA ASP A 131 -27.98 2.82 0.03
C ASP A 131 -26.90 3.21 1.06
N VAL A 132 -25.71 3.61 0.59
CA VAL A 132 -24.54 3.90 1.42
C VAL A 132 -24.16 5.36 1.28
N LEU A 133 -24.12 6.07 2.42
CA LEU A 133 -23.58 7.43 2.51
C LEU A 133 -22.26 7.38 3.28
N VAL A 134 -21.20 7.95 2.70
CA VAL A 134 -19.92 8.14 3.39
C VAL A 134 -19.66 9.64 3.55
N GLU A 135 -19.44 10.07 4.79
CA GLU A 135 -19.16 11.47 5.13
C GLU A 135 -17.76 11.60 5.75
N CYS A 136 -16.95 12.48 5.18
CA CYS A 136 -15.66 12.91 5.75
C CYS A 136 -15.70 14.43 5.98
N ARG A 137 -15.89 14.85 7.23
CA ARG A 137 -15.96 16.28 7.57
C ARG A 137 -14.58 16.95 7.55
N ARG A 138 -13.58 16.30 8.14
CA ARG A 138 -12.17 16.71 8.19
C ARG A 138 -11.33 15.50 8.59
N MET A 139 -10.01 15.58 8.35
CA MET A 139 -9.02 14.61 8.83
C MET A 139 -7.90 15.29 9.60
N GLY A 140 -7.41 14.66 10.66
CA GLY A 140 -6.19 15.04 11.38
C GLY A 140 -4.92 14.50 10.71
N GLY A 141 -4.81 14.73 9.39
CA GLY A 141 -3.74 14.21 8.53
C GLY A 141 -4.12 12.94 7.76
N GLY A 142 -3.50 12.74 6.60
CA GLY A 142 -3.70 11.57 5.73
C GLY A 142 -2.45 11.19 4.95
N PHE A 143 -1.87 12.13 4.19
CA PHE A 143 -0.58 11.96 3.49
C PHE A 143 -0.51 10.72 2.58
N GLY A 144 -1.64 10.36 1.95
CA GLY A 144 -1.79 9.18 1.09
C GLY A 144 -2.21 7.92 1.85
N GLY A 145 -1.91 7.81 3.14
CA GLY A 145 -2.25 6.62 3.96
C GLY A 145 -3.74 6.51 4.32
N LYS A 146 -4.60 7.39 3.81
CA LYS A 146 -6.06 7.35 3.95
C LYS A 146 -6.77 7.42 2.60
N GLU A 147 -6.05 7.16 1.51
CA GLU A 147 -6.61 7.10 0.16
C GLU A 147 -7.41 5.80 0.00
N SER A 148 -6.77 4.65 0.12
CA SER A 148 -7.41 3.33 0.04
C SER A 148 -7.44 2.60 1.39
N GLN A 149 -6.45 2.82 2.26
CA GLN A 149 -6.23 2.04 3.49
C GLN A 149 -7.33 2.21 4.53
N SER A 150 -8.13 3.28 4.45
CA SER A 150 -9.32 3.47 5.28
C SER A 150 -10.42 2.43 5.01
N ALA A 151 -10.38 1.72 3.87
CA ALA A 151 -11.41 0.77 3.45
C ALA A 151 -11.59 -0.37 4.45
N LEU A 152 -10.49 -0.91 4.99
CA LEU A 152 -10.55 -1.99 5.97
C LEU A 152 -11.40 -1.57 7.20
N TRP A 153 -11.11 -0.39 7.74
CA TRP A 153 -11.76 0.13 8.95
C TRP A 153 -13.23 0.47 8.68
N ALA A 154 -13.51 1.07 7.53
CA ALA A 154 -14.85 1.44 7.12
C ALA A 154 -15.74 0.20 6.89
N CYS A 155 -15.24 -0.80 6.15
CA CYS A 155 -15.93 -2.05 5.88
C CYS A 155 -16.12 -2.88 7.16
N ALA A 156 -15.11 -2.98 8.02
CA ALA A 156 -15.21 -3.70 9.30
C ALA A 156 -16.31 -3.11 10.20
N ALA A 157 -16.32 -1.78 10.36
CA ALA A 157 -17.35 -1.09 11.13
C ALA A 157 -18.74 -1.26 10.51
N ALA A 158 -18.85 -1.16 9.18
CA ALA A 158 -20.12 -1.30 8.47
C ALA A 158 -20.71 -2.71 8.57
N VAL A 159 -19.88 -3.76 8.41
CA VAL A 159 -20.29 -5.16 8.58
C VAL A 159 -20.77 -5.43 10.01
N ALA A 160 -20.03 -4.95 11.01
CA ALA A 160 -20.42 -5.07 12.40
C ALA A 160 -21.73 -4.34 12.71
N ALA A 161 -21.88 -3.11 12.21
CA ALA A 161 -23.07 -2.28 12.39
C ALA A 161 -24.31 -2.93 11.74
N ALA A 162 -24.17 -3.46 10.53
CA ALA A 162 -25.24 -4.17 9.83
C ALA A 162 -25.68 -5.44 10.59
N LYS A 163 -24.72 -6.24 11.08
CA LYS A 163 -24.99 -7.48 11.82
C LYS A 163 -25.71 -7.21 13.15
N LEU A 164 -25.26 -6.20 13.89
CA LEU A 164 -25.80 -5.88 15.21
C LEU A 164 -27.03 -4.97 15.16
N ARG A 165 -27.31 -4.35 14.01
CA ARG A 165 -28.34 -3.30 13.85
C ARG A 165 -28.18 -2.17 14.87
N ARG A 166 -26.92 -1.84 15.18
CA ARG A 166 -26.52 -0.79 16.12
C ARG A 166 -25.37 0.02 15.52
N PRO A 167 -25.22 1.30 15.87
CA PRO A 167 -24.04 2.05 15.49
C PRO A 167 -22.76 1.40 16.03
N VAL A 168 -21.72 1.30 15.21
CA VAL A 168 -20.42 0.73 15.57
C VAL A 168 -19.31 1.72 15.23
N LYS A 169 -18.49 2.03 16.23
CA LYS A 169 -17.30 2.87 16.09
C LYS A 169 -16.06 1.99 16.18
N LEU A 170 -15.20 2.08 15.18
CA LEU A 170 -13.90 1.44 15.15
C LEU A 170 -12.82 2.52 15.03
N ARG A 171 -11.94 2.57 16.03
CA ARG A 171 -10.80 3.47 16.10
C ARG A 171 -9.57 2.60 16.29
N ALA A 172 -8.58 2.73 15.42
CA ALA A 172 -7.31 2.07 15.60
C ALA A 172 -6.50 2.74 16.72
N ASP A 173 -5.84 1.93 17.54
CA ASP A 173 -4.71 2.43 18.32
C ASP A 173 -3.50 2.59 17.40
N ARG A 174 -2.52 3.40 17.80
CA ARG A 174 -1.40 3.78 16.93
C ARG A 174 -0.58 2.59 16.46
N ASP A 175 -0.35 1.63 17.34
CA ASP A 175 0.37 0.39 17.08
C ASP A 175 -0.36 -0.48 16.04
N ASP A 176 -1.66 -0.69 16.22
CA ASP A 176 -2.50 -1.42 15.26
C ASP A 176 -2.51 -0.70 13.91
N ASP A 177 -2.66 0.62 13.91
CA ASP A 177 -2.68 1.43 12.69
C ASP A 177 -1.37 1.30 11.89
N MET A 178 -0.23 1.49 12.55
CA MET A 178 1.10 1.39 11.95
C MET A 178 1.46 -0.04 11.50
N MET A 179 0.81 -1.06 12.05
CA MET A 179 1.05 -2.46 11.68
C MET A 179 0.15 -2.90 10.51
N VAL A 180 -1.09 -2.44 10.50
CA VAL A 180 -2.11 -2.86 9.55
C VAL A 180 -2.09 -2.02 8.27
N THR A 181 -1.80 -0.72 8.37
CA THR A 181 -1.85 0.18 7.22
C THR A 181 -0.53 0.20 6.45
N GLY A 182 -0.66 0.18 5.12
CA GLY A 182 0.46 0.30 4.19
C GLY A 182 1.13 1.68 4.25
N LYS A 183 2.41 1.71 3.91
CA LYS A 183 3.31 2.86 4.06
C LYS A 183 3.89 3.27 2.71
N ARG A 184 4.75 4.29 2.69
CA ARG A 184 5.59 4.55 1.51
C ARG A 184 6.41 3.31 1.16
N HIS A 185 6.37 2.90 -0.10
CA HIS A 185 7.22 1.85 -0.66
C HIS A 185 8.69 2.14 -0.40
N CYS A 186 9.41 1.14 0.12
CA CYS A 186 10.86 1.14 0.03
C CYS A 186 11.26 0.68 -1.38
N PHE A 187 12.41 1.16 -1.87
CA PHE A 187 12.94 0.79 -3.17
C PHE A 187 14.36 0.26 -3.02
N ALA A 188 14.66 -0.82 -3.74
CA ALA A 188 16.01 -1.28 -4.01
C ALA A 188 16.36 -0.89 -5.45
N TYR A 189 17.53 -0.29 -5.63
CA TYR A 189 18.01 0.18 -6.92
C TYR A 189 19.29 -0.56 -7.30
N ASP A 190 19.36 -0.99 -8.55
CA ASP A 190 20.57 -1.48 -9.20
C ASP A 190 20.78 -0.66 -10.46
N TYR A 191 21.93 -0.01 -10.59
CA TYR A 191 22.17 0.93 -11.67
C TYR A 191 23.53 0.78 -12.32
N GLU A 192 23.59 1.11 -13.61
CA GLU A 192 24.79 1.25 -14.41
C GLU A 192 24.72 2.57 -15.18
N ILE A 193 25.68 3.46 -14.96
CA ILE A 193 25.77 4.78 -15.58
C ILE A 193 27.04 4.87 -16.41
N GLY A 194 26.94 5.34 -17.64
CA GLY A 194 28.05 5.71 -18.51
C GLY A 194 28.18 7.22 -18.62
N TYR A 195 29.39 7.75 -18.46
CA TYR A 195 29.66 9.19 -18.49
C TYR A 195 31.01 9.52 -19.12
N ASP A 196 31.18 10.76 -19.57
CA ASP A 196 32.41 11.27 -20.17
C ASP A 196 33.35 11.93 -19.15
N ASP A 197 34.52 12.40 -19.61
CA ASP A 197 35.54 13.05 -18.77
C ASP A 197 35.05 14.36 -18.12
N ASP A 198 34.02 15.00 -18.70
CA ASP A 198 33.40 16.23 -18.17
C ASP A 198 32.28 15.92 -17.15
N GLY A 199 31.97 14.63 -16.92
CA GLY A 199 30.94 14.18 -15.98
C GLY A 199 29.52 14.19 -16.55
N ARG A 200 29.34 14.37 -17.87
CA ARG A 200 28.03 14.30 -18.52
C ARG A 200 27.59 12.84 -18.64
N ILE A 201 26.36 12.58 -18.20
CA ILE A 201 25.73 11.26 -18.35
C ILE A 201 25.39 11.03 -19.83
N LEU A 202 25.96 9.97 -20.40
CA LEU A 202 25.71 9.54 -21.77
C LEU A 202 24.65 8.44 -21.82
N ALA A 203 24.66 7.54 -20.83
CA ALA A 203 23.69 6.47 -20.74
C ALA A 203 23.39 6.06 -19.30
N ALA A 204 22.16 5.64 -19.04
CA ALA A 204 21.75 5.12 -17.74
C ALA A 204 20.91 3.86 -17.89
N LYS A 205 21.25 2.81 -17.17
CA LYS A 205 20.42 1.63 -16.99
C LYS A 205 20.09 1.50 -15.51
N ILE A 206 18.82 1.32 -15.18
CA ILE A 206 18.39 1.15 -13.80
C ILE A 206 17.25 0.15 -13.64
N ASP A 207 17.40 -0.69 -12.63
CA ASP A 207 16.35 -1.56 -12.12
C ASP A 207 15.85 -0.99 -10.78
N MET A 208 14.55 -0.77 -10.68
CA MET A 208 13.87 -0.18 -9.55
C MET A 208 12.88 -1.18 -8.96
N ILE A 209 13.22 -1.80 -7.83
CA ILE A 209 12.39 -2.83 -7.22
C ILE A 209 11.75 -2.28 -5.95
N SER A 210 10.44 -2.04 -6.01
CA SER A 210 9.68 -1.62 -4.83
C SER A 210 9.22 -2.82 -3.99
N ARG A 211 9.22 -2.66 -2.66
CA ARG A 211 8.47 -3.58 -1.78
C ARG A 211 7.01 -3.16 -1.78
N ALA A 212 6.20 -3.83 -2.59
CA ALA A 212 4.79 -3.54 -2.75
C ALA A 212 3.89 -4.13 -1.64
N GLY A 213 4.46 -5.01 -0.80
CA GLY A 213 3.69 -5.78 0.17
C GLY A 213 2.91 -6.92 -0.49
N PHE A 214 1.87 -7.40 0.20
CA PHE A 214 1.12 -8.57 -0.23
C PHE A 214 0.13 -8.31 -1.39
N SER A 215 -0.27 -7.06 -1.61
CA SER A 215 -1.32 -6.67 -2.57
C SER A 215 -0.91 -5.49 -3.44
N ALA A 216 -1.61 -5.29 -4.56
CA ALA A 216 -1.25 -4.25 -5.53
C ALA A 216 -1.48 -2.84 -4.99
N ASP A 217 -2.65 -2.57 -4.38
CA ASP A 217 -3.07 -1.23 -3.93
C ASP A 217 -2.72 -0.15 -4.99
N LEU A 218 -1.98 0.90 -4.61
CA LEU A 218 -1.53 1.97 -5.51
C LEU A 218 -0.09 1.77 -6.00
N SER A 219 0.47 0.56 -5.88
CA SER A 219 1.86 0.26 -6.29
C SER A 219 2.12 0.54 -7.77
N GLY A 220 1.14 0.29 -8.64
CA GLY A 220 1.25 0.58 -10.08
C GLY A 220 1.44 2.07 -10.36
N PRO A 221 0.50 2.94 -9.97
CA PRO A 221 0.68 4.39 -10.08
C PRO A 221 1.96 4.93 -9.43
N VAL A 222 2.39 4.37 -8.29
CA VAL A 222 3.66 4.74 -7.64
C VAL A 222 4.86 4.38 -8.51
N ALA A 223 4.90 3.17 -9.07
CA ALA A 223 5.97 2.74 -9.97
C ALA A 223 6.02 3.59 -11.24
N THR A 224 4.88 3.87 -11.87
CA THR A 224 4.80 4.78 -13.03
C THR A 224 5.36 6.16 -12.68
N ARG A 225 4.97 6.72 -11.53
CA ARG A 225 5.50 8.02 -11.09
C ARG A 225 7.01 7.95 -10.87
N ALA A 226 7.53 6.88 -10.29
CA ALA A 226 8.96 6.71 -10.07
C ALA A 226 9.74 6.67 -11.40
N VAL A 227 9.24 5.94 -12.40
CA VAL A 227 9.80 5.90 -13.76
C VAL A 227 9.80 7.30 -14.41
N CYS A 228 8.69 8.03 -14.31
CA CYS A 228 8.55 9.36 -14.93
C CYS A 228 9.35 10.48 -14.23
N HIS A 229 10.01 10.21 -13.11
CA HIS A 229 10.79 11.22 -12.37
C HIS A 229 12.24 10.77 -12.11
N PHE A 230 12.67 9.66 -12.71
CA PHE A 230 14.03 9.15 -12.52
C PHE A 230 15.10 10.13 -13.04
N ASP A 231 14.79 10.81 -14.14
CA ASP A 231 15.65 11.83 -14.76
C ASP A 231 15.73 13.12 -13.92
N ASN A 232 14.73 13.40 -13.10
CA ASN A 232 14.61 14.59 -12.26
C ASN A 232 14.77 15.88 -13.06
N ALA A 233 15.98 16.45 -13.10
CA ALA A 233 16.31 17.67 -13.84
C ALA A 233 17.41 17.45 -14.91
N TYR A 234 17.83 16.20 -15.12
CA TYR A 234 18.90 15.84 -16.04
C TYR A 234 18.32 15.31 -17.35
N TYR A 235 18.89 15.75 -18.47
CA TYR A 235 18.55 15.17 -19.76
C TYR A 235 19.35 13.87 -19.97
N LEU A 236 18.64 12.74 -20.07
CA LEU A 236 19.25 11.42 -20.30
C LEU A 236 19.01 10.96 -21.75
N SER A 237 19.91 11.24 -22.69
CA SER A 237 19.68 10.91 -24.11
C SER A 237 19.36 9.42 -24.31
N ASP A 238 20.07 8.55 -23.61
CA ASP A 238 19.96 7.10 -23.70
C ASP A 238 19.70 6.50 -22.32
N VAL A 239 18.52 5.94 -22.10
CA VAL A 239 18.11 5.43 -20.78
C VAL A 239 17.25 4.20 -20.89
N GLU A 240 17.52 3.21 -20.03
CA GLU A 240 16.73 2.00 -19.83
C GLU A 240 16.30 1.90 -18.36
N ILE A 241 14.99 1.85 -18.10
CA ILE A 241 14.41 1.77 -16.75
C ILE A 241 13.52 0.53 -16.69
N HIS A 242 13.80 -0.34 -15.72
CA HIS A 242 12.94 -1.47 -15.36
C HIS A 242 12.36 -1.19 -13.99
N ALA A 243 11.03 -1.21 -13.84
CA ALA A 243 10.37 -1.01 -12.55
C ALA A 243 9.53 -2.22 -12.18
N MET A 244 9.79 -2.77 -11.01
CA MET A 244 9.16 -3.97 -10.48
C MET A 244 8.43 -3.66 -9.17
N CYS A 245 7.21 -4.20 -9.04
CA CYS A 245 6.43 -4.17 -7.81
C CYS A 245 6.54 -5.53 -7.11
N GLY A 246 7.60 -5.71 -6.31
CA GLY A 246 7.90 -6.97 -5.63
C GLY A 246 6.80 -7.35 -4.64
N LYS A 247 6.18 -8.51 -4.84
CA LYS A 247 5.21 -9.07 -3.91
C LYS A 247 5.94 -9.71 -2.74
N THR A 248 5.63 -9.23 -1.55
CA THR A 248 6.29 -9.59 -0.29
C THR A 248 5.25 -9.88 0.78
N ASN A 249 5.66 -10.59 1.84
CA ASN A 249 4.83 -10.91 2.99
C ASN A 249 4.86 -9.78 4.04
N THR A 250 4.63 -8.55 3.59
CA THR A 250 4.65 -7.31 4.40
C THR A 250 3.49 -6.38 4.06
#